data_AF-A0A4D4LBG3-F1
#
_entry.id   AF-A0A4D4LBG3-F1
#
_cell.length_a   1.000
_cell.length_b   1.000
_cell.length_c   1.000
_cell.angle_alpha   90.00
_cell.angle_beta   90.00
_cell.angle_gamma   90.00
#
_symmetry.space_group_name_H-M   'P 1'
#
loop_
_entity.id
_entity.type
_entity.pdbx_description
1 polymer ?
#
loop_
_entity_poly.entity_id
_entity_poly.type
_entity_poly.pdbx_seq_one_letter_code
_entity_poly.pdbx_strand_id
1 'polypeptide(L)'
;MVRRQAVADFERWLERNPDARPWIRSATWHVPVRWFVLFGDEEREFTKGDDGLILRYRTPMVQARRRVARGLKVLKEALGEGPLIDGLVDVGRWLEEFHPRSLVELDYGGLVHTLPAGQLEDDHSAADVAEGLAALRDGDGERAGVAYERLTDRWSVVRGRQNAS
;
A
#
# COMPACT_ATOMS: atom_id res chain seq x y z
N MET A 1 4.47 27.08 11.65
CA MET A 1 3.19 27.51 12.25
C MET A 1 1.98 27.17 11.39
N VAL A 2 2.01 27.43 10.07
CA VAL A 2 0.87 27.19 9.15
C VAL A 2 0.37 25.73 9.14
N ARG A 3 1.26 24.73 9.14
CA ARG A 3 0.85 23.29 9.10
C ARG A 3 0.06 22.84 10.33
N ARG A 4 0.43 23.29 11.54
CA ARG A 4 -0.30 22.93 12.78
C ARG A 4 -1.68 23.60 12.81
N GLN A 5 -1.75 24.83 12.34
CA GLN A 5 -3.00 25.57 12.23
C GLN A 5 -3.95 24.91 11.21
N ALA A 6 -3.44 24.54 10.03
CA ALA A 6 -4.21 23.84 9.00
C ALA A 6 -4.74 22.46 9.46
N VAL A 7 -3.95 21.70 10.22
CA VAL A 7 -4.41 20.41 10.80
C VAL A 7 -5.52 20.64 11.83
N ALA A 8 -5.34 21.59 12.74
CA ALA A 8 -6.36 21.90 13.76
C ALA A 8 -7.65 22.48 13.15
N ASP A 9 -7.53 23.26 12.06
CA ASP A 9 -8.68 23.77 11.31
C ASP A 9 -9.40 22.65 10.56
N PHE A 10 -8.67 21.69 10.01
CA PHE A 10 -9.23 20.49 9.37
C PHE A 10 -9.92 19.57 10.36
N GLU A 11 -9.34 19.34 11.54
CA GLU A 11 -9.95 18.55 12.62
C GLU A 11 -11.27 19.18 13.11
N ARG A 12 -11.28 20.49 13.37
CA ARG A 12 -12.51 21.24 13.72
C ARG A 12 -13.56 21.22 12.61
N TRP A 13 -13.13 21.17 11.35
CA TRP A 13 -14.03 21.08 10.22
C TRP A 13 -14.63 19.68 10.10
N LEU A 14 -13.86 18.61 10.35
CA LEU A 14 -14.33 17.22 10.40
C LEU A 14 -15.35 16.98 11.52
N GLU A 15 -15.14 17.56 12.71
CA GLU A 15 -16.11 17.50 13.83
C GLU A 15 -17.48 18.06 13.43
N ARG A 16 -17.51 19.07 12.55
CA ARG A 16 -18.74 19.71 12.05
C ARG A 16 -19.30 19.06 10.79
N ASN A 17 -18.54 18.17 10.14
CA ASN A 17 -18.89 17.49 8.89
C ASN A 17 -18.54 16.00 9.00
N PRO A 18 -19.27 15.22 9.82
CA PRO A 18 -18.93 13.83 10.11
C PRO A 18 -18.99 12.91 8.87
N ASP A 19 -19.76 13.30 7.85
CA ASP A 19 -19.86 12.60 6.56
C ASP A 19 -18.73 12.98 5.58
N ALA A 20 -17.96 14.03 5.88
CA ALA A 20 -16.83 14.47 5.08
C ALA A 20 -15.53 13.71 5.43
N ARG A 21 -15.65 12.40 5.67
CA ARG A 21 -14.49 11.55 5.94
C ARG A 21 -13.56 11.55 4.74
N PRO A 22 -12.24 11.82 4.91
CA PRO A 22 -11.29 11.66 3.83
C PRO A 22 -11.23 10.17 3.45
N TRP A 23 -11.69 9.87 2.24
CA TRP A 23 -11.69 8.53 1.65
C TRP A 23 -10.30 8.08 1.17
N ILE A 24 -9.24 8.73 1.65
CA ILE A 24 -7.85 8.53 1.25
C ILE A 24 -7.06 8.13 2.48
N ARG A 25 -6.35 7.01 2.40
CA ARG A 25 -5.30 6.67 3.36
C ARG A 25 -3.96 7.12 2.79
N SER A 26 -3.19 7.84 3.59
CA SER A 26 -1.87 8.36 3.21
C SER A 26 -0.79 7.86 4.15
N ALA A 27 0.38 7.56 3.60
CA ALA A 27 1.60 7.26 4.33
C ALA A 27 2.69 8.22 3.84
N THR A 28 3.57 8.66 4.75
CA THR A 28 4.65 9.58 4.38
C THR A 28 5.94 8.78 4.18
N TRP A 29 6.67 9.04 3.09
CA TRP A 29 8.00 8.50 2.80
C TRP A 29 8.11 6.97 2.62
N HIS A 30 6.99 6.25 2.51
CA HIS A 30 6.96 4.84 2.12
C HIS A 30 5.54 4.42 1.76
N VAL A 31 5.40 3.30 1.05
CA VAL A 31 4.13 2.61 0.87
C VAL A 31 4.05 1.42 1.83
N PRO A 32 3.06 1.34 2.74
CA PRO A 32 2.87 0.19 3.61
C PRO A 32 2.68 -1.11 2.82
N VAL A 33 3.47 -2.15 3.15
CA VAL A 33 3.45 -3.45 2.44
C VAL A 33 2.05 -4.05 2.31
N ARG A 34 1.23 -3.93 3.37
CA ARG A 34 -0.16 -4.40 3.41
C ARG A 34 -1.07 -3.78 2.33
N TRP A 35 -0.72 -2.62 1.76
CA TRP A 35 -1.50 -2.01 0.68
C TRP A 35 -1.25 -2.71 -0.66
N PHE A 36 -0.06 -3.28 -0.88
CA PHE A 36 0.24 -4.03 -2.09
C PHE A 36 -0.56 -5.32 -2.20
N VAL A 37 -1.04 -5.89 -1.08
CA VAL A 37 -1.94 -7.05 -1.06
C VAL A 37 -3.21 -6.81 -1.89
N LEU A 38 -3.63 -5.55 -2.06
CA LEU A 38 -4.86 -5.21 -2.78
C LEU A 38 -4.74 -5.41 -4.29
N PHE A 39 -3.53 -5.47 -4.83
CA PHE A 39 -3.28 -5.37 -6.26
C PHE A 39 -2.57 -6.61 -6.81
N GLY A 40 -2.78 -6.88 -8.09
CA GLY A 40 -1.87 -7.69 -8.90
C GLY A 40 -0.79 -6.81 -9.51
N ASP A 41 0.35 -7.38 -9.85
CA ASP A 41 1.45 -6.63 -10.49
C ASP A 41 1.08 -6.17 -11.90
N GLU A 42 0.21 -6.91 -12.58
CA GLU A 42 -0.35 -6.57 -13.88
C GLU A 42 -1.24 -5.31 -13.86
N GLU A 43 -1.68 -4.88 -12.67
CA GLU A 43 -2.51 -3.69 -12.49
C GLU A 43 -1.66 -2.41 -12.31
N ARG A 44 -0.33 -2.55 -12.43
CA ARG A 44 0.65 -1.47 -12.36
C ARG A 44 0.63 -0.62 -13.63
N GLU A 45 0.59 0.68 -13.44
CA GLU A 45 0.75 1.68 -14.50
C GLU A 45 1.98 2.52 -14.17
N PHE A 46 2.99 2.44 -15.04
CA PHE A 46 4.19 3.26 -14.98
C PHE A 46 4.40 3.96 -16.31
N THR A 47 4.40 5.29 -16.28
CA THR A 47 4.53 6.11 -17.49
C THR A 47 5.62 7.16 -17.28
N LYS A 48 6.46 7.34 -18.31
CA LYS A 48 7.42 8.44 -18.43
C LYS A 48 6.88 9.39 -19.51
N GLY A 49 6.27 10.50 -19.11
CA GLY A 49 5.71 11.49 -20.03
C GLY A 49 6.26 12.89 -19.80
N ASP A 50 5.86 13.83 -20.66
CA ASP A 50 6.25 15.24 -20.57
C ASP A 50 5.77 15.89 -19.26
N ASP A 51 4.64 15.41 -18.72
CA ASP A 51 4.08 15.83 -17.41
C ASP A 51 4.78 15.17 -16.20
N GLY A 52 5.78 14.33 -16.43
CA GLY A 52 6.58 13.66 -15.40
C GLY A 52 6.35 12.16 -15.28
N LEU A 53 6.81 11.61 -14.16
CA LEU A 53 6.70 10.19 -13.83
C LEU A 53 5.35 9.92 -13.15
N ILE A 54 4.64 8.91 -13.61
CA ILE A 54 3.44 8.39 -12.95
C ILE A 54 3.72 6.95 -12.55
N LEU A 55 3.44 6.58 -11.31
CA LEU A 55 3.41 5.20 -10.83
C LEU A 55 2.18 4.98 -9.95
N ARG A 56 1.28 4.11 -10.39
CA ARG A 56 0.07 3.76 -9.64
C ARG A 56 -0.38 2.33 -9.87
N TYR A 57 -1.24 1.83 -9.00
CA TYR A 57 -1.98 0.58 -9.18
C TYR A 57 -3.47 0.84 -9.08
N ARG A 58 -4.29 0.20 -9.93
CA ARG A 58 -5.75 0.33 -9.90
C ARG A 58 -6.46 -1.00 -10.04
N THR A 59 -7.43 -1.26 -9.16
CA THR A 59 -8.20 -2.49 -9.20
C THR A 59 -9.67 -2.29 -8.80
N PRO A 60 -10.62 -3.12 -9.30
CA PRO A 60 -11.98 -3.14 -8.78
C PRO A 60 -12.06 -3.49 -7.30
N MET A 61 -12.94 -2.81 -6.56
CA MET A 61 -13.15 -3.01 -5.12
C MET A 61 -13.43 -4.48 -4.77
N VAL A 62 -14.21 -5.20 -5.59
CA VAL A 62 -14.45 -6.64 -5.38
C VAL A 62 -13.16 -7.46 -5.42
N GLN A 63 -12.23 -7.13 -6.32
CA GLN A 63 -10.95 -7.85 -6.42
C GLN A 63 -10.03 -7.52 -5.24
N ALA A 64 -9.92 -6.25 -4.86
CA ALA A 64 -9.19 -5.85 -3.66
C ALA A 64 -9.67 -6.60 -2.41
N ARG A 65 -10.99 -6.62 -2.16
CA ARG A 65 -11.58 -7.35 -1.02
C ARG A 65 -11.32 -8.86 -1.08
N ARG A 66 -11.42 -9.47 -2.26
CA ARG A 66 -11.09 -10.89 -2.46
C ARG A 66 -9.62 -11.18 -2.15
N ARG A 67 -8.69 -10.32 -2.59
CA ARG A 67 -7.26 -10.47 -2.31
C ARG A 67 -6.96 -10.31 -0.82
N VAL A 68 -7.56 -9.32 -0.14
CA VAL A 68 -7.47 -9.18 1.33
C VAL A 68 -7.94 -10.44 2.04
N ALA A 69 -9.12 -10.97 1.70
CA ALA A 69 -9.65 -12.17 2.35
C ALA A 69 -8.72 -13.38 2.17
N ARG A 70 -8.19 -13.59 0.95
CA ARG A 70 -7.22 -14.66 0.67
C ARG A 70 -5.90 -14.45 1.42
N GLY A 71 -5.36 -13.24 1.40
CA GLY A 71 -4.12 -12.90 2.10
C GLY A 71 -4.25 -13.11 3.60
N LEU A 72 -5.35 -12.66 4.22
CA LEU A 72 -5.63 -12.88 5.64
C LEU A 72 -5.72 -14.36 5.99
N LYS A 73 -6.35 -15.18 5.15
CA LYS A 73 -6.40 -16.62 5.37
C LYS A 73 -4.99 -17.22 5.42
N VAL A 74 -4.17 -16.95 4.40
CA VAL A 74 -2.80 -17.45 4.31
C VAL A 74 -1.96 -16.99 5.51
N LEU A 75 -2.00 -15.70 5.85
CA LEU A 75 -1.20 -15.16 6.94
C LEU A 75 -1.61 -15.75 8.30
N LYS A 76 -2.91 -15.92 8.56
CA LYS A 76 -3.39 -16.54 9.80
C LYS A 76 -2.98 -18.01 9.90
N GLU A 77 -3.05 -18.75 8.80
CA GLU A 77 -2.64 -20.16 8.77
C GLU A 77 -1.13 -20.31 8.98
N ALA A 78 -0.31 -19.44 8.39
CA ALA A 78 1.14 -19.53 8.46
C ALA A 78 1.76 -18.91 9.72
N LEU A 79 1.20 -17.81 10.23
CA LEU A 79 1.81 -16.97 11.28
C LEU A 79 0.96 -16.88 12.57
N GLY A 80 -0.29 -17.34 12.54
CA GLY A 80 -1.21 -17.22 13.68
C GLY A 80 -1.76 -15.79 13.83
N GLU A 81 -1.16 -15.01 14.73
CA GLU A 81 -1.57 -13.64 15.07
C GLU A 81 -0.37 -12.69 14.99
N GLY A 82 -0.63 -11.41 14.69
CA GLY A 82 0.42 -10.39 14.76
C GLY A 82 0.13 -9.13 13.95
N PRO A 83 1.01 -8.11 14.05
CA PRO A 83 0.76 -6.77 13.53
C PRO A 83 0.50 -6.69 12.02
N LEU A 84 1.07 -7.63 11.25
CA LEU A 84 0.84 -7.73 9.80
C LEU A 84 -0.62 -8.12 9.49
N ILE A 85 -1.15 -9.09 10.25
CA ILE A 85 -2.53 -9.56 10.12
C ILE A 85 -3.49 -8.46 10.56
N ASP A 86 -3.25 -7.85 11.72
CA ASP A 86 -4.08 -6.75 12.25
C ASP A 86 -4.15 -5.59 11.26
N GLY A 87 -2.98 -5.19 10.72
CA GLY A 87 -2.91 -4.14 9.71
C GLY A 87 -3.71 -4.46 8.44
N LEU A 88 -3.71 -5.72 7.99
CA LEU A 88 -4.47 -6.14 6.81
C LEU A 88 -5.98 -6.26 7.12
N VAL A 89 -6.36 -6.64 8.35
CA VAL A 89 -7.76 -6.60 8.82
C VAL A 89 -8.29 -5.17 8.79
N ASP A 90 -7.50 -4.20 9.26
CA ASP A 90 -7.88 -2.79 9.26
C ASP A 90 -8.08 -2.24 7.85
N VAL A 91 -7.23 -2.67 6.90
CA VAL A 91 -7.41 -2.34 5.48
C VAL A 91 -8.69 -2.97 4.94
N GLY A 92 -8.97 -4.24 5.25
CA GLY A 92 -10.20 -4.93 4.84
C GLY A 92 -11.47 -4.22 5.32
N ARG A 93 -11.54 -3.89 6.61
CA ARG A 93 -12.68 -3.15 7.21
C ARG A 93 -12.89 -1.80 6.56
N TRP A 94 -11.80 -1.08 6.29
CA TRP A 94 -11.88 0.20 5.60
C TRP A 94 -12.42 0.05 4.17
N LEU A 95 -11.97 -0.97 3.44
CA LEU A 95 -12.51 -1.24 2.10
C LEU A 95 -14.01 -1.56 2.12
N GLU A 96 -14.55 -2.14 3.19
CA GLU A 96 -15.97 -2.46 3.34
C GLU A 96 -16.88 -1.22 3.37
N GLU A 97 -16.35 -0.06 3.74
CA GLU A 97 -17.10 1.22 3.78
C GLU A 97 -17.49 1.74 2.39
N PHE A 98 -16.91 1.18 1.32
CA PHE A 98 -17.11 1.64 -0.06
C PHE A 98 -18.14 0.82 -0.84
N HIS A 99 -18.67 1.40 -1.92
CA HIS A 99 -19.55 0.67 -2.83
C HIS A 99 -18.77 -0.44 -3.58
N PRO A 100 -19.31 -1.67 -3.73
CA PRO A 100 -18.58 -2.78 -4.36
C PRO A 100 -18.22 -2.56 -5.84
N ARG A 101 -18.91 -1.66 -6.53
CA ARG A 101 -18.59 -1.26 -7.93
C ARG A 101 -17.53 -0.16 -8.05
N SER A 102 -16.98 0.34 -6.94
CA SER A 102 -15.92 1.35 -6.97
C SER A 102 -14.56 0.74 -7.35
N LEU A 103 -13.58 1.60 -7.62
CA LEU A 103 -12.17 1.23 -7.77
C LEU A 103 -11.39 1.57 -6.50
N VAL A 104 -10.28 0.86 -6.29
CA VAL A 104 -9.22 1.23 -5.35
C VAL A 104 -7.99 1.62 -6.16
N GLU A 105 -7.39 2.74 -5.83
CA GLU A 105 -6.13 3.19 -6.42
C GLU A 105 -5.06 3.31 -5.32
N LEU A 106 -3.86 2.85 -5.63
CA LEU A 106 -2.65 3.18 -4.90
C LEU A 106 -1.83 4.13 -5.76
N ASP A 107 -1.79 5.40 -5.35
CA ASP A 107 -1.00 6.45 -5.99
C ASP A 107 0.30 6.67 -5.19
N TYR A 108 1.45 6.65 -5.87
CA TYR A 108 2.74 6.93 -5.25
C TYR A 108 2.89 8.42 -4.88
N GLY A 109 2.07 9.29 -5.46
CA GLY A 109 2.02 10.72 -5.20
C GLY A 109 3.41 11.34 -5.34
N GLY A 110 3.81 12.14 -4.36
CA GLY A 110 5.12 12.81 -4.37
C GLY A 110 6.34 11.89 -4.36
N LEU A 111 6.20 10.58 -4.09
CA LEU A 111 7.34 9.64 -4.14
C LEU A 111 7.95 9.54 -5.53
N VAL A 112 7.15 9.73 -6.59
CA VAL A 112 7.66 9.69 -7.98
C VAL A 112 8.67 10.79 -8.27
N HIS A 113 8.67 11.87 -7.48
CA HIS A 113 9.62 12.98 -7.61
C HIS A 113 10.86 12.82 -6.74
N THR A 114 10.82 11.93 -5.75
CA THR A 114 11.93 11.73 -4.80
C THR A 114 12.77 10.51 -5.15
N LEU A 115 12.27 9.59 -5.98
CA LEU A 115 12.96 8.36 -6.37
C LEU A 115 13.49 8.44 -7.80
N PRO A 116 14.65 7.80 -8.11
CA PRO A 116 15.14 7.71 -9.48
C PRO A 116 14.16 6.93 -10.36
N ALA A 117 14.01 7.35 -11.62
CA ALA A 117 13.08 6.72 -12.57
C ALA A 117 13.29 5.20 -12.71
N GLY A 118 14.55 4.74 -12.74
CA GLY A 118 14.86 3.30 -12.80
C GLY A 118 14.39 2.54 -11.55
N GLN A 119 14.51 3.14 -10.36
CA GLN A 119 14.01 2.51 -9.13
C GLN A 119 12.49 2.39 -9.13
N LEU A 120 11.78 3.37 -9.68
CA LEU A 120 10.32 3.33 -9.84
C LEU A 120 9.91 2.31 -10.91
N GLU A 121 10.67 2.23 -12.00
CA GLU A 121 10.48 1.28 -13.09
C GLU A 121 10.63 -0.16 -12.63
N ASP A 122 11.64 -0.43 -11.79
CA ASP A 122 11.92 -1.75 -11.21
C ASP A 122 11.10 -2.04 -9.93
N ASP A 123 10.23 -1.13 -9.49
CA ASP A 123 9.36 -1.36 -8.34
C ASP A 123 8.17 -2.25 -8.71
N HIS A 124 8.34 -3.54 -8.39
CA HIS A 124 7.34 -4.59 -8.48
C HIS A 124 6.94 -5.10 -7.08
N SER A 125 6.72 -4.19 -6.13
CA SER A 125 6.34 -4.55 -4.75
C SER A 125 5.05 -5.37 -4.66
N ALA A 126 4.11 -5.21 -5.60
CA ALA A 126 2.91 -6.05 -5.67
C ALA A 126 3.25 -7.50 -6.02
N ALA A 127 4.18 -7.73 -6.96
CA ALA A 127 4.66 -9.07 -7.29
C ALA A 127 5.36 -9.74 -6.10
N ASP A 128 6.25 -9.03 -5.41
CA ASP A 128 6.96 -9.59 -4.24
C ASP A 128 5.98 -9.99 -3.13
N VAL A 129 4.95 -9.18 -2.87
CA VAL A 129 3.90 -9.53 -1.88
C VAL A 129 3.11 -10.76 -2.32
N ALA A 130 2.76 -10.85 -3.61
CA ALA A 130 2.05 -12.02 -4.14
C ALA A 130 2.90 -13.29 -4.03
N GLU A 131 4.20 -13.21 -4.33
CA GLU A 131 5.16 -14.30 -4.19
C GLU A 131 5.28 -14.75 -2.73
N GLY A 132 5.43 -13.81 -1.80
CA GLY A 132 5.51 -14.11 -0.37
C GLY A 132 4.25 -14.80 0.17
N LEU A 133 3.07 -14.33 -0.22
CA LEU A 133 1.80 -15.00 0.13
C LEU A 133 1.68 -16.39 -0.50
N ALA A 134 2.11 -16.56 -1.75
CA ALA A 134 2.13 -17.87 -2.40
C ALA A 134 3.08 -18.84 -1.67
N ALA A 135 4.28 -18.38 -1.32
CA ALA A 135 5.28 -19.15 -0.59
C ALA A 135 4.77 -19.61 0.77
N LEU A 136 4.17 -18.70 1.56
CA LEU A 136 3.58 -19.04 2.85
C LEU A 136 2.47 -20.09 2.72
N ARG A 137 1.62 -19.96 1.69
CA ARG A 137 0.55 -20.94 1.42
C ARG A 137 1.12 -22.32 1.09
N ASP A 138 2.26 -22.37 0.41
CA ASP A 138 2.94 -23.61 0.02
C ASP A 138 3.81 -24.17 1.17
N GLY A 139 3.88 -23.50 2.32
CA GLY A 139 4.72 -23.88 3.47
C GLY A 139 6.21 -23.55 3.29
N ASP A 140 6.56 -22.79 2.25
CA ASP A 140 7.92 -22.43 1.89
C ASP A 140 8.33 -21.11 2.58
N GLY A 141 8.73 -21.22 3.84
CA GLY A 141 9.14 -20.08 4.66
C GLY A 141 10.41 -19.38 4.16
N GLU A 142 11.30 -20.11 3.49
CA GLU A 142 12.54 -19.56 2.93
C GLU A 142 12.21 -18.63 1.76
N ARG A 143 11.43 -19.11 0.78
CA ARG A 143 10.98 -18.28 -0.36
C ARG A 143 10.17 -17.07 0.12
N ALA A 144 9.33 -17.25 1.14
CA ALA A 144 8.58 -16.15 1.75
C ALA A 144 9.51 -15.09 2.37
N GLY A 145 10.57 -15.55 3.06
CA GLY A 145 11.60 -14.69 3.65
C GLY A 145 12.33 -13.86 2.60
N VAL A 146 12.79 -14.49 1.51
CA VAL A 146 13.49 -13.79 0.41
C VAL A 146 12.59 -12.73 -0.23
N ALA A 147 11.32 -13.04 -0.49
CA ALA A 147 10.37 -12.06 -1.04
C ALA A 147 10.14 -10.88 -0.08
N TYR A 148 10.04 -11.16 1.22
CA TYR A 148 9.91 -10.14 2.26
C TYR A 148 11.17 -9.26 2.38
N GLU A 149 12.36 -9.86 2.30
CA GLU A 149 13.65 -9.14 2.34
C GLU A 149 13.77 -8.14 1.18
N ARG A 150 13.45 -8.57 -0.06
CA ARG A 150 13.44 -7.67 -1.23
C ARG A 150 12.54 -6.45 -1.02
N LEU A 151 11.35 -6.66 -0.45
CA LEU A 151 10.44 -5.57 -0.08
C LEU A 151 11.05 -4.65 0.97
N THR A 152 11.57 -5.20 2.08
CA THR A 152 12.13 -4.39 3.15
C THR A 152 13.34 -3.59 2.70
N ASP A 153 14.20 -4.17 1.88
CA ASP A 153 15.39 -3.53 1.34
C ASP A 153 15.01 -2.37 0.41
N ARG A 154 14.08 -2.59 -0.52
CA ARG A 154 13.57 -1.56 -1.43
C ARG A 154 13.04 -0.35 -0.65
N TRP A 155 12.23 -0.59 0.38
CA TRP A 155 11.62 0.48 1.17
C TRP A 155 12.56 1.08 2.24
N SER A 156 13.64 0.38 2.62
CA SER A 156 14.68 0.92 3.51
C SER A 156 15.43 2.10 2.88
N VAL A 157 15.72 2.02 1.57
CA VAL A 157 16.38 3.07 0.79
C VAL A 157 15.56 4.35 0.78
N VAL A 158 14.23 4.23 0.68
CA VAL A 158 13.30 5.37 0.68
C VAL A 158 13.25 6.02 2.07
N ARG A 159 13.18 5.22 3.14
CA ARG A 159 13.22 5.72 4.52
C ARG A 159 14.54 6.42 4.87
N GLY A 160 15.68 5.95 4.35
CA GLY A 160 16.97 6.60 4.54
C GLY A 160 17.01 8.05 4.05
N ARG A 161 16.24 8.38 3.00
CA ARG A 161 16.15 9.75 2.46
C ARG A 161 15.35 10.71 3.34
N GLN A 162 14.43 10.20 4.16
CA GLN A 162 13.70 11.02 5.14
C GLN A 162 14.66 11.64 6.17
N ASN A 163 15.69 10.91 6.57
CA ASN A 163 16.65 11.34 7.59
C ASN A 163 17.79 12.21 7.02
N ALA A 164 17.83 12.38 5.70
CA ALA A 164 18.84 13.18 4.99
C ALA A 164 18.32 14.57 4.56
N SER A 165 17.09 14.94 4.96
CA SER A 165 16.48 16.26 4.73
C SER A 165 16.41 17.11 5.99
#